data_AF-A0A950HHT4-F1
#
_entry.id   AF-A0A950HHT4-F1
#
_cell.length_a   1.000
_cell.length_b   1.000
_cell.length_c   1.000
_cell.angle_alpha   90.00
_cell.angle_beta   90.00
_cell.angle_gamma   90.00
#
_symmetry.space_group_name_H-M   'P 1'
#
loop_
_entity.id
_entity.type
_entity.pdbx_description
1 polymer ?
#
loop_
_entity_poly.entity_id
_entity_poly.type
_entity_poly.pdbx_seq_one_letter_code
_entity_poly.pdbx_strand_id
1 'polypeptide(L)'
;MGKAARNRKRRGQSSGQPSTPHCDPASWQHWLPEGPLDGHDPRTQALLARLGTEHHMPCKLTYLDDPVFGWGAVPVAGITEDGTLIPDRSATVDPIPVVMFEPSRCVISQDCRTGTAHDLLTEAIIAAGFHRIPAGPVWTGRPAQGWGLYRTAEGLVLRDGDGAIYAEGTTALDPAWVSTATSLGSVLVLHGPCLGIRTPPGHTQASYTVADRAHEIKRGRRDGLLAGATVSWHPEQLDETLNWVLFPPGTYSQPLPIAYIPIWEFNRHGGPETFGLAPFRSFAETPQAHGMVAHITDTDVDLYHPDVDPDLSFICGYHAVEGATDGRYAAWKQAALTTRQLLLITGHREIPTGPSTHAANPQAFYHQTWEVLRESHVAVVTTTPDHPAPLKP
;
A
#
# COMPACT_ATOMS: atom_id res chain seq x y z
N MET A 1 -29.50 -46.34 21.74
CA MET A 1 -28.28 -45.52 21.53
C MET A 1 -28.29 -44.28 22.43
N GLY A 2 -27.45 -44.27 23.46
CA GLY A 2 -27.44 -43.23 24.50
C GLY A 2 -26.82 -41.90 24.08
N LYS A 3 -27.21 -40.82 24.76
CA LYS A 3 -26.78 -39.41 24.53
C LYS A 3 -25.25 -39.26 24.42
N ALA A 4 -24.49 -40.05 25.19
CA ALA A 4 -23.03 -40.07 25.15
C ALA A 4 -22.44 -40.64 23.84
N ALA A 5 -23.10 -41.63 23.22
CA ALA A 5 -22.67 -42.19 21.93
C ALA A 5 -22.97 -41.24 20.76
N ARG A 6 -24.05 -40.45 20.84
CA ARG A 6 -24.35 -39.37 19.88
C ARG A 6 -23.36 -38.21 19.97
N ASN A 7 -22.93 -37.83 21.18
CA ASN A 7 -21.91 -36.78 21.35
C ASN A 7 -20.51 -37.22 20.88
N ARG A 8 -20.17 -38.52 21.00
CA ARG A 8 -18.89 -39.04 20.46
C ARG A 8 -18.86 -39.07 18.94
N LYS A 9 -20.00 -39.38 18.29
CA LYS A 9 -20.14 -39.34 16.83
C LYS A 9 -20.14 -37.91 16.27
N ARG A 10 -20.69 -36.94 17.02
CA ARG A 10 -20.61 -35.50 16.70
C ARG A 10 -19.20 -34.93 16.88
N ARG A 11 -18.46 -35.32 17.93
CA ARG A 11 -17.07 -34.88 18.13
C ARG A 11 -16.07 -35.47 17.12
N GLY A 12 -16.35 -36.65 16.57
CA GLY A 12 -15.57 -37.22 15.46
C GLY A 12 -15.83 -36.59 14.09
N GLN A 13 -16.91 -35.81 13.94
CA GLN A 13 -17.23 -35.07 12.71
C GLN A 13 -16.92 -33.56 12.82
N SER A 14 -16.67 -33.05 14.04
CA SER A 14 -16.29 -31.65 14.29
C SER A 14 -14.79 -31.41 14.43
N SER A 15 -13.95 -32.44 14.22
CA SER A 15 -12.51 -32.27 13.97
C SER A 15 -12.24 -32.19 12.47
N GLY A 16 -13.12 -31.50 11.73
CA GLY A 16 -12.74 -30.99 10.42
C GLY A 16 -11.62 -29.99 10.67
N GLN A 17 -10.38 -30.41 10.45
CA GLN A 17 -9.34 -29.46 10.07
C GLN A 17 -9.97 -28.52 9.03
N PRO A 18 -9.77 -27.20 9.11
CA PRO A 18 -10.08 -26.35 7.98
C PRO A 18 -9.40 -27.01 6.78
N SER A 19 -10.19 -27.42 5.79
CA SER A 19 -9.68 -28.07 4.59
C SER A 19 -8.58 -27.18 4.05
N THR A 20 -7.34 -27.62 4.23
CA THR A 20 -6.15 -26.93 3.72
C THR A 20 -6.38 -26.69 2.24
N PRO A 21 -6.27 -25.43 1.76
CA PRO A 21 -6.47 -25.14 0.35
C PRO A 21 -5.48 -25.98 -0.45
N HIS A 22 -6.00 -26.97 -1.16
CA HIS A 22 -5.20 -27.82 -2.03
C HIS A 22 -5.05 -27.06 -3.35
N CYS A 23 -4.10 -26.12 -3.38
CA CYS A 23 -3.66 -25.51 -4.63
C CYS A 23 -2.88 -26.57 -5.40
N ASP A 24 -3.44 -27.07 -6.51
CA ASP A 24 -2.69 -27.91 -7.44
C ASP A 24 -1.71 -27.02 -8.24
N PRO A 25 -0.39 -27.16 -8.09
CA PRO A 25 0.60 -26.37 -8.81
C PRO A 25 0.47 -26.51 -10.34
N ALA A 26 -0.04 -27.64 -10.84
CA ALA A 26 -0.25 -27.86 -12.27
C ALA A 26 -1.32 -26.92 -12.84
N SER A 27 -2.30 -26.49 -12.04
CA SER A 27 -3.34 -25.54 -12.45
C SER A 27 -2.84 -24.10 -12.67
N TRP A 28 -1.57 -23.83 -12.32
CA TRP A 28 -0.93 -22.52 -12.42
C TRP A 28 0.15 -22.45 -13.50
N GLN A 29 0.52 -23.57 -14.14
CA GLN A 29 1.57 -23.61 -15.16
C GLN A 29 1.30 -22.70 -16.37
N HIS A 30 0.03 -22.45 -16.70
CA HIS A 30 -0.34 -21.50 -17.77
C HIS A 30 -0.18 -20.02 -17.37
N TRP A 31 0.00 -19.74 -16.08
CA TRP A 31 0.12 -18.39 -15.51
C TRP A 31 1.52 -18.05 -15.00
N LEU A 32 2.41 -19.05 -14.93
CA LEU A 32 3.79 -18.93 -14.44
C LEU A 32 4.77 -19.17 -15.60
N PRO A 33 5.02 -18.16 -16.47
CA PRO A 33 5.94 -18.30 -17.60
C PRO A 33 7.40 -18.48 -17.14
N GLU A 34 7.72 -18.00 -15.95
CA GLU A 34 9.01 -18.18 -15.30
C GLU A 34 8.85 -19.37 -14.33
N GLY A 35 9.58 -20.46 -14.60
CA GLY A 35 9.53 -21.68 -13.79
C GLY A 35 10.00 -21.46 -12.34
N PRO A 36 10.06 -22.52 -11.51
CA PRO A 36 10.45 -22.39 -10.11
C PRO A 36 11.85 -21.74 -9.99
N LEU A 37 11.94 -20.65 -9.24
CA LEU A 37 13.19 -19.99 -8.90
C LEU A 37 13.57 -20.32 -7.46
N ASP A 38 14.86 -20.53 -7.21
CA ASP A 38 15.38 -20.71 -5.84
C ASP A 38 15.29 -19.37 -5.09
N GLY A 39 14.96 -19.40 -3.78
CA GLY A 39 14.90 -18.21 -2.94
C GLY A 39 16.24 -17.47 -2.84
N HIS A 40 17.35 -18.17 -3.03
CA HIS A 40 18.69 -17.59 -3.07
C HIS A 40 19.14 -17.13 -4.46
N ASP A 41 18.33 -17.34 -5.50
CA ASP A 41 18.63 -16.85 -6.85
C ASP A 41 18.57 -15.31 -6.86
N PRO A 42 19.61 -14.62 -7.36
CA PRO A 42 19.59 -13.17 -7.51
C PRO A 42 18.37 -12.64 -8.28
N ARG A 43 17.81 -13.42 -9.21
CA ARG A 43 16.58 -13.09 -9.93
C ARG A 43 15.36 -13.07 -9.01
N THR A 44 15.29 -13.99 -8.05
CA THR A 44 14.25 -14.00 -7.02
C THR A 44 14.37 -12.79 -6.11
N GLN A 45 15.58 -12.45 -5.66
CA GLN A 45 15.81 -11.27 -4.83
C GLN A 45 15.44 -9.97 -5.55
N ALA A 46 15.85 -9.82 -6.81
CA ALA A 46 15.47 -8.68 -7.64
C ALA A 46 13.95 -8.62 -7.88
N LEU A 47 13.29 -9.77 -8.07
CA LEU A 47 11.84 -9.83 -8.19
C LEU A 47 11.15 -9.38 -6.90
N LEU A 48 11.59 -9.88 -5.74
CA LEU A 48 11.05 -9.48 -4.43
C LEU A 48 11.24 -7.99 -4.14
N ALA A 49 12.42 -7.45 -4.43
CA ALA A 49 12.70 -6.01 -4.29
C ALA A 49 11.75 -5.16 -5.17
N ARG A 50 11.51 -5.59 -6.41
CA ARG A 50 10.58 -4.90 -7.32
C ARG A 50 9.14 -4.95 -6.81
N LEU A 51 8.68 -6.08 -6.29
CA LEU A 51 7.32 -6.22 -5.75
C LEU A 51 7.09 -5.30 -4.55
N GLY A 52 8.10 -5.13 -3.70
CA GLY A 52 8.02 -4.22 -2.54
C GLY A 52 7.85 -2.75 -2.92
N THR A 53 8.14 -2.39 -4.17
CA THR A 53 8.08 -1.00 -4.69
C THR A 53 6.93 -0.80 -5.68
N GLU A 54 6.19 -1.86 -6.00
CA GLU A 54 5.07 -1.82 -6.94
C GLU A 54 3.78 -1.46 -6.20
N HIS A 55 3.51 -0.16 -6.11
CA HIS A 55 2.28 0.35 -5.47
C HIS A 55 1.16 0.60 -6.48
N HIS A 56 1.50 0.93 -7.72
CA HIS A 56 0.49 1.14 -8.77
C HIS A 56 -0.11 -0.19 -9.24
N MET A 57 -1.43 -0.33 -9.08
CA MET A 57 -2.17 -1.54 -9.40
C MET A 57 -3.48 -1.20 -10.14
N PRO A 58 -3.90 -2.05 -11.09
CA PRO A 58 -5.26 -2.00 -11.60
C PRO A 58 -6.29 -1.97 -10.48
N CYS A 59 -7.13 -0.94 -10.52
CA CYS A 59 -8.12 -0.67 -9.50
C CYS A 59 -9.52 -0.65 -10.09
N LYS A 60 -10.51 -1.09 -9.30
CA LYS A 60 -11.92 -1.04 -9.68
C LYS A 60 -12.80 -0.74 -8.47
N LEU A 61 -13.73 0.19 -8.67
CA LEU A 61 -14.78 0.52 -7.72
C LEU A 61 -16.03 -0.29 -8.02
N THR A 62 -16.69 -0.76 -6.98
CA THR A 62 -18.02 -1.38 -7.08
C THR A 62 -18.68 -1.39 -5.69
N TYR A 63 -19.75 -2.16 -5.54
CA TYR A 63 -20.45 -2.40 -4.29
C TYR A 63 -20.49 -3.89 -3.98
N LEU A 64 -20.66 -4.26 -2.72
CA LEU A 64 -20.63 -5.66 -2.29
C LEU A 64 -21.77 -6.50 -2.89
N ASP A 65 -22.83 -5.87 -3.35
CA ASP A 65 -23.95 -6.48 -4.06
C ASP A 65 -23.71 -6.66 -5.57
N ASP A 66 -22.53 -6.29 -6.08
CA ASP A 66 -22.14 -6.55 -7.48
C ASP A 66 -22.19 -8.07 -7.77
N PRO A 67 -22.86 -8.49 -8.87
CA PRO A 67 -22.95 -9.89 -9.26
C PRO A 67 -21.60 -10.60 -9.41
N VAL A 68 -20.49 -9.85 -9.58
CA VAL A 68 -19.13 -10.39 -9.60
C VAL A 68 -18.76 -11.10 -8.30
N PHE A 69 -19.35 -10.71 -7.17
CA PHE A 69 -19.14 -11.35 -5.87
C PHE A 69 -20.04 -12.57 -5.64
N GLY A 70 -20.87 -12.91 -6.62
CA GLY A 70 -21.87 -13.96 -6.58
C GLY A 70 -23.23 -13.43 -6.12
N TRP A 71 -24.31 -13.95 -6.73
CA TRP A 71 -25.67 -13.66 -6.33
C TRP A 71 -25.91 -14.12 -4.89
N GLY A 72 -26.11 -13.18 -3.96
CA GLY A 72 -26.40 -13.49 -2.56
C GLY A 72 -25.31 -13.12 -1.54
N ALA A 73 -24.43 -12.16 -1.84
CA ALA A 73 -23.71 -11.44 -0.79
C ALA A 73 -24.74 -10.64 0.03
N VAL A 74 -25.36 -11.29 1.01
CA VAL A 74 -26.34 -10.66 1.88
C VAL A 74 -25.57 -9.94 2.99
N PRO A 75 -25.84 -8.65 3.25
CA PRO A 75 -25.29 -7.98 4.43
C PRO A 75 -25.64 -8.79 5.67
N VAL A 76 -24.70 -8.98 6.59
CA VAL A 76 -24.90 -9.82 7.78
C VAL A 76 -25.03 -8.89 8.98
N ALA A 77 -26.17 -8.92 9.66
CA ALA A 77 -26.42 -8.15 10.88
C ALA A 77 -25.67 -8.72 12.11
N GLY A 78 -25.21 -9.97 12.02
CA GLY A 78 -24.41 -10.61 13.06
C GLY A 78 -24.16 -12.09 12.79
N ILE A 79 -23.34 -12.70 13.64
CA ILE A 79 -23.07 -14.14 13.64
C ILE A 79 -23.54 -14.68 15.00
N THR A 80 -24.35 -15.72 15.00
CA THR A 80 -24.77 -16.40 16.24
C THR A 80 -23.59 -17.12 16.91
N GLU A 81 -23.72 -17.46 18.19
CA GLU A 81 -22.68 -18.20 18.94
C GLU A 81 -22.29 -19.55 18.30
N ASP A 82 -23.16 -20.13 17.48
CA ASP A 82 -22.91 -21.38 16.73
C ASP A 82 -22.31 -21.15 15.32
N GLY A 83 -21.99 -19.90 14.97
CA GLY A 83 -21.37 -19.54 13.69
C GLY A 83 -22.35 -19.34 12.53
N THR A 84 -23.66 -19.37 12.80
CA THR A 84 -24.69 -19.13 11.77
C THR A 84 -24.80 -17.64 11.48
N LEU A 85 -24.96 -17.29 10.21
CA LEU A 85 -25.12 -15.90 9.78
C LEU A 85 -26.55 -15.44 10.04
N ILE A 86 -26.70 -14.24 10.59
CA ILE A 86 -27.97 -13.52 10.64
C ILE A 86 -27.97 -12.54 9.47
N PRO A 87 -28.68 -12.84 8.37
CA PRO A 87 -28.78 -11.90 7.26
C PRO A 87 -29.54 -10.65 7.70
N ASP A 88 -28.99 -9.48 7.41
CA ASP A 88 -29.72 -8.23 7.46
C ASP A 88 -30.75 -8.22 6.32
N ARG A 89 -32.02 -8.02 6.67
CA ARG A 89 -33.15 -8.00 5.74
C ARG A 89 -33.78 -6.62 5.63
N SER A 90 -33.18 -5.59 6.20
CA SER A 90 -33.67 -4.23 6.04
C SER A 90 -33.48 -3.78 4.59
N ALA A 91 -34.54 -3.31 3.94
CA ALA A 91 -34.52 -2.85 2.55
C ALA A 91 -33.83 -1.46 2.39
N THR A 92 -33.11 -1.02 3.42
CA THR A 92 -32.60 0.33 3.63
C THR A 92 -31.10 0.36 3.88
N VAL A 93 -30.40 -0.77 3.72
CA VAL A 93 -28.93 -0.81 3.90
C VAL A 93 -28.29 -0.11 2.71
N ASP A 94 -27.60 0.99 2.96
CA ASP A 94 -26.73 1.61 1.97
C ASP A 94 -25.72 0.56 1.45
N PRO A 95 -25.54 0.43 0.13
CA PRO A 95 -24.69 -0.61 -0.42
C PRO A 95 -23.25 -0.42 0.07
N ILE A 96 -22.59 -1.50 0.49
CA ILE A 96 -21.22 -1.40 1.03
C ILE A 96 -20.28 -1.07 -0.13
N PRO A 97 -19.59 0.09 -0.12
CA PRO A 97 -18.65 0.46 -1.16
C PRO A 97 -17.43 -0.45 -1.08
N VAL A 98 -17.03 -0.96 -2.24
CA VAL A 98 -15.88 -1.85 -2.40
C VAL A 98 -14.88 -1.22 -3.36
N VAL A 99 -13.61 -1.25 -2.97
CA VAL A 99 -12.48 -1.02 -3.88
C VAL A 99 -11.68 -2.31 -4.00
N MET A 100 -11.24 -2.62 -5.22
CA MET A 100 -10.43 -3.79 -5.51
C MET A 100 -9.10 -3.34 -6.10
N PHE A 101 -7.98 -3.83 -5.56
CA PHE A 101 -6.63 -3.64 -6.09
C PHE A 101 -6.06 -4.99 -6.51
N GLU A 102 -5.84 -5.18 -7.81
CA GLU A 102 -5.30 -6.42 -8.37
C GLU A 102 -3.83 -6.25 -8.75
N PRO A 103 -2.88 -6.88 -8.03
CA PRO A 103 -1.46 -6.80 -8.36
C PRO A 103 -1.19 -7.24 -9.81
N SER A 104 -0.31 -6.51 -10.52
CA SER A 104 0.06 -6.87 -11.90
C SER A 104 0.86 -8.16 -11.95
N ARG A 105 1.54 -8.50 -10.87
CA ARG A 105 2.36 -9.69 -10.70
C ARG A 105 1.97 -10.41 -9.42
N CYS A 106 2.09 -11.73 -9.43
CA CYS A 106 1.98 -12.54 -8.23
C CYS A 106 3.25 -13.36 -8.09
N VAL A 107 3.65 -13.62 -6.84
CA VAL A 107 4.75 -14.54 -6.54
C VAL A 107 4.22 -15.61 -5.63
N ILE A 108 4.13 -16.80 -6.20
CA ILE A 108 3.68 -17.99 -5.49
C ILE A 108 4.88 -18.63 -4.80
N SER A 109 4.86 -18.59 -3.47
CA SER A 109 5.69 -19.44 -2.64
C SER A 109 4.95 -20.74 -2.35
N GLN A 110 5.62 -21.88 -2.52
CA GLN A 110 5.07 -23.18 -2.16
C GLN A 110 5.77 -23.71 -0.91
N ASP A 111 5.01 -23.96 0.15
CA ASP A 111 5.51 -24.70 1.30
C ASP A 111 5.82 -26.14 0.86
N CYS A 112 7.09 -26.50 0.84
CA CYS A 112 7.55 -27.82 0.39
C CYS A 112 7.11 -28.97 1.31
N ARG A 113 6.70 -28.68 2.54
CA ARG A 113 6.26 -29.68 3.53
C ARG A 113 4.76 -29.95 3.43
N THR A 114 3.95 -28.93 3.17
CA THR A 114 2.48 -29.05 3.09
C THR A 114 1.97 -29.07 1.64
N GLY A 115 2.80 -28.63 0.69
CA GLY A 115 2.42 -28.39 -0.70
C GLY A 115 1.56 -27.13 -0.91
N THR A 116 1.29 -26.34 0.14
CA THR A 116 0.40 -25.17 0.04
C THR A 116 1.08 -24.03 -0.69
N ALA A 117 0.34 -23.43 -1.63
CA ALA A 117 0.79 -22.28 -2.40
C ALA A 117 0.25 -20.99 -1.75
N HIS A 118 1.12 -19.98 -1.64
CA HIS A 118 0.84 -18.70 -1.02
C HIS A 118 1.32 -17.59 -1.96
N ASP A 119 0.45 -16.61 -2.25
CA ASP A 119 0.91 -15.38 -2.90
C ASP A 119 1.54 -14.45 -1.86
N LEU A 120 2.81 -14.08 -2.05
CA LEU A 120 3.57 -13.33 -1.06
C LEU A 120 2.98 -11.94 -0.76
N LEU A 121 2.43 -11.24 -1.76
CA LEU A 121 1.80 -9.93 -1.55
C LEU A 121 0.50 -10.05 -0.74
N THR A 122 -0.26 -11.13 -0.96
CA THR A 122 -1.44 -11.46 -0.18
C THR A 122 -1.07 -11.82 1.26
N GLU A 123 0.00 -12.59 1.47
CA GLU A 123 0.48 -12.87 2.84
C GLU A 123 0.99 -11.60 3.54
N ALA A 124 1.68 -10.71 2.82
CA ALA A 124 2.19 -9.45 3.37
C ALA A 124 1.06 -8.54 3.87
N ILE A 125 0.01 -8.31 3.05
CA ILE A 125 -1.11 -7.45 3.48
C ILE A 125 -1.89 -8.07 4.65
N ILE A 126 -1.99 -9.41 4.69
CA ILE A 126 -2.62 -10.13 5.81
C ILE A 126 -1.79 -9.93 7.09
N ALA A 127 -0.47 -10.05 7.02
CA ALA A 127 0.42 -9.80 8.15
C ALA A 127 0.31 -8.36 8.66
N ALA A 128 0.04 -7.40 7.75
CA ALA A 128 -0.09 -5.98 8.06
C ALA A 128 -1.50 -5.55 8.52
N GLY A 129 -2.44 -6.49 8.68
CA GLY A 129 -3.74 -6.24 9.34
C GLY A 129 -4.98 -6.62 8.54
N PHE A 130 -4.85 -7.03 7.27
CA PHE A 130 -5.96 -7.60 6.52
C PHE A 130 -6.22 -9.04 6.93
N HIS A 131 -7.34 -9.62 6.48
CA HIS A 131 -7.60 -11.05 6.64
C HIS A 131 -7.90 -11.72 5.31
N ARG A 132 -7.65 -13.02 5.26
CA ARG A 132 -7.98 -13.84 4.09
C ARG A 132 -9.48 -13.94 3.92
N ILE A 133 -9.96 -13.71 2.70
CA ILE A 133 -11.38 -13.84 2.37
C ILE A 133 -11.73 -15.34 2.24
N PRO A 134 -12.64 -15.88 3.06
CA PRO A 134 -12.96 -17.30 3.03
C PRO A 134 -13.71 -17.66 1.74
N ALA A 135 -13.67 -18.93 1.32
CA ALA A 135 -14.39 -19.44 0.15
C ALA A 135 -15.93 -19.54 0.32
N GLY A 136 -16.43 -19.32 1.55
CA GLY A 136 -17.83 -19.45 1.90
C GLY A 136 -18.72 -18.32 1.34
N PRO A 137 -20.04 -18.36 1.59
CA PRO A 137 -20.95 -17.32 1.12
C PRO A 137 -20.77 -15.97 1.83
N VAL A 138 -20.02 -15.96 2.94
CA VAL A 138 -19.80 -14.79 3.78
C VAL A 138 -18.71 -13.91 3.21
N TRP A 139 -19.03 -12.64 3.02
CA TRP A 139 -18.05 -11.59 2.87
C TRP A 139 -17.82 -10.96 4.25
N THR A 140 -16.66 -11.20 4.84
CA THR A 140 -16.28 -10.58 6.11
C THR A 140 -15.28 -9.48 5.83
N GLY A 141 -15.51 -8.28 6.36
CA GLY A 141 -14.55 -7.17 6.41
C GLY A 141 -14.27 -6.81 7.87
N ARG A 142 -13.23 -7.39 8.47
CA ARG A 142 -12.74 -6.90 9.77
C ARG A 142 -12.10 -5.53 9.55
N PRO A 143 -12.27 -4.58 10.48
CA PRO A 143 -11.54 -3.33 10.42
C PRO A 143 -10.03 -3.58 10.50
N ALA A 144 -9.26 -3.00 9.58
CA ALA A 144 -7.80 -2.91 9.70
C ALA A 144 -7.46 -1.56 10.34
N GLN A 145 -7.07 -1.58 11.63
CA GLN A 145 -6.77 -0.34 12.37
C GLN A 145 -5.55 0.38 11.78
N GLY A 146 -5.62 1.70 11.70
CA GLY A 146 -4.55 2.54 11.12
C GLY A 146 -4.61 2.65 9.59
N TRP A 147 -5.27 1.72 8.90
CA TRP A 147 -5.38 1.75 7.44
C TRP A 147 -6.39 2.80 6.96
N GLY A 148 -6.05 3.47 5.87
CA GLY A 148 -6.89 4.49 5.24
C GLY A 148 -6.91 4.39 3.72
N LEU A 149 -8.08 4.61 3.14
CA LEU A 149 -8.27 4.79 1.71
C LEU A 149 -8.54 6.26 1.43
N TYR A 150 -7.69 6.85 0.61
CA TYR A 150 -7.68 8.27 0.33
C TYR A 150 -8.06 8.53 -1.12
N ARG A 151 -8.86 9.56 -1.32
CA ARG A 151 -9.13 10.11 -2.64
C ARG A 151 -7.92 10.90 -3.14
N THR A 152 -7.57 10.76 -4.42
CA THR A 152 -6.57 11.60 -5.09
C THR A 152 -7.18 12.30 -6.31
N ALA A 153 -6.40 13.14 -6.98
CA ALA A 153 -6.84 13.77 -8.23
C ALA A 153 -7.09 12.75 -9.36
N GLU A 154 -6.34 11.64 -9.36
CA GLU A 154 -6.36 10.65 -10.44
C GLU A 154 -7.07 9.32 -10.06
N GLY A 155 -7.36 9.11 -8.79
CA GLY A 155 -8.03 7.90 -8.32
C GLY A 155 -8.00 7.73 -6.81
N LEU A 156 -7.43 6.61 -6.35
CA LEU A 156 -7.40 6.21 -4.94
C LEU A 156 -6.03 5.71 -4.50
N VAL A 157 -5.71 5.94 -3.23
CA VAL A 157 -4.50 5.44 -2.57
C VAL A 157 -4.89 4.76 -1.26
N LEU A 158 -4.44 3.52 -1.09
CA LEU A 158 -4.51 2.75 0.13
C LEU A 158 -3.20 2.91 0.90
N ARG A 159 -3.29 3.33 2.16
CA ARG A 159 -2.16 3.43 3.09
C ARG A 159 -2.34 2.51 4.28
N ASP A 160 -1.21 2.00 4.77
CA ASP A 160 -1.16 1.23 6.00
C ASP A 160 -1.16 2.13 7.25
N GLY A 161 -1.05 1.49 8.43
CA GLY A 161 -1.03 2.20 9.71
C GLY A 161 0.18 3.10 9.93
N ASP A 162 1.26 2.88 9.17
CA ASP A 162 2.46 3.73 9.19
C ASP A 162 2.37 4.86 8.16
N GLY A 163 1.28 4.92 7.40
CA GLY A 163 1.04 5.90 6.34
C GLY A 163 1.72 5.55 5.02
N ALA A 164 2.47 4.44 4.94
CA ALA A 164 3.12 4.02 3.72
C ALA A 164 2.07 3.65 2.67
N ILE A 165 2.35 3.99 1.40
CA ILE A 165 1.48 3.63 0.30
C ILE A 165 1.59 2.13 0.07
N TYR A 166 0.47 1.42 0.21
CA TYR A 166 0.41 0.00 -0.07
C TYR A 166 -0.06 -0.24 -1.51
N ALA A 167 -1.12 0.46 -1.93
CA ALA A 167 -1.66 0.35 -3.28
C ALA A 167 -2.17 1.70 -3.78
N GLU A 168 -1.99 1.96 -5.06
CA GLU A 168 -2.46 3.15 -5.77
C GLU A 168 -3.15 2.72 -7.05
N GLY A 169 -4.27 3.35 -7.36
CA GLY A 169 -5.12 2.97 -8.47
C GLY A 169 -5.74 4.17 -9.16
N THR A 170 -5.35 4.37 -10.43
CA THR A 170 -5.99 5.35 -11.31
C THR A 170 -7.37 4.84 -11.72
N THR A 171 -8.43 5.56 -11.36
CA THR A 171 -9.80 5.22 -11.75
C THR A 171 -10.69 6.45 -11.68
N ALA A 172 -11.64 6.55 -12.62
CA ALA A 172 -12.69 7.54 -12.51
C ALA A 172 -13.57 7.21 -11.29
N LEU A 173 -13.70 8.17 -10.37
CA LEU A 173 -14.50 8.01 -9.16
C LEU A 173 -15.97 8.29 -9.48
N ASP A 174 -16.82 7.27 -9.33
CA ASP A 174 -18.27 7.45 -9.40
C ASP A 174 -18.74 8.35 -8.23
N PRO A 175 -19.39 9.51 -8.49
CA PRO A 175 -19.90 10.37 -7.43
C PRO A 175 -20.86 9.66 -6.46
N ALA A 176 -21.64 8.68 -6.94
CA ALA A 176 -22.52 7.89 -6.07
C ALA A 176 -21.71 7.02 -5.11
N TRP A 177 -20.65 6.38 -5.59
CA TRP A 177 -19.74 5.57 -4.77
C TRP A 177 -19.04 6.42 -3.70
N VAL A 178 -18.52 7.58 -4.09
CA VAL A 178 -17.88 8.53 -3.16
C VAL A 178 -18.85 9.02 -2.10
N SER A 179 -20.09 9.33 -2.48
CA SER A 179 -21.14 9.74 -1.53
C SER A 179 -21.41 8.63 -0.51
N THR A 180 -21.55 7.38 -0.95
CA THR A 180 -21.76 6.23 -0.07
C THR A 180 -20.57 5.99 0.86
N ALA A 181 -19.34 5.99 0.34
CA ALA A 181 -18.13 5.86 1.14
C ALA A 181 -18.00 6.97 2.20
N THR A 182 -18.37 8.21 1.83
CA THR A 182 -18.37 9.36 2.75
C THR A 182 -19.43 9.22 3.84
N SER A 183 -20.64 8.78 3.49
CA SER A 183 -21.72 8.53 4.46
C SER A 183 -21.33 7.45 5.48
N LEU A 184 -20.69 6.37 5.02
CA LEU A 184 -20.28 5.26 5.88
C LEU A 184 -18.95 5.51 6.62
N GLY A 185 -18.15 6.48 6.17
CA GLY A 185 -16.80 6.76 6.71
C GLY A 185 -15.81 5.60 6.51
N SER A 186 -16.16 4.58 5.73
CA SER A 186 -15.37 3.38 5.54
C SER A 186 -15.66 2.67 4.23
N VAL A 187 -14.69 1.89 3.75
CA VAL A 187 -14.75 1.14 2.49
C VAL A 187 -14.22 -0.28 2.71
N LEU A 188 -14.84 -1.27 2.07
CA LEU A 188 -14.26 -2.62 1.98
C LEU A 188 -13.20 -2.65 0.88
N VAL A 189 -11.96 -2.90 1.26
CA VAL A 189 -10.83 -3.08 0.34
C VAL A 189 -10.64 -4.57 0.11
N LEU A 190 -10.54 -4.97 -1.16
CA LEU A 190 -10.10 -6.30 -1.57
C LEU A 190 -8.76 -6.19 -2.29
N HIS A 191 -7.83 -7.07 -1.94
CA HIS A 191 -6.49 -7.11 -2.51
C HIS A 191 -6.10 -8.55 -2.84
N GLY A 192 -5.45 -8.74 -3.98
CA GLY A 192 -4.85 -10.02 -4.36
C GLY A 192 -5.03 -10.35 -5.84
N PRO A 193 -4.32 -11.37 -6.35
CA PRO A 193 -4.51 -11.83 -7.72
C PRO A 193 -5.90 -12.48 -7.88
N CYS A 194 -6.46 -12.42 -9.08
CA CYS A 194 -7.78 -12.98 -9.40
C CYS A 194 -8.99 -12.17 -8.87
N LEU A 195 -8.90 -10.84 -8.87
CA LEU A 195 -10.06 -9.95 -8.61
C LEU A 195 -10.91 -9.67 -9.86
N GLY A 196 -10.50 -10.20 -11.01
CA GLY A 196 -11.21 -10.04 -12.29
C GLY A 196 -11.27 -8.59 -12.77
N ILE A 197 -10.27 -7.79 -12.42
CA ILE A 197 -10.08 -6.42 -12.91
C ILE A 197 -9.38 -6.49 -14.26
N ARG A 198 -8.32 -7.30 -14.36
CA ARG A 198 -7.55 -7.44 -15.59
C ARG A 198 -8.21 -8.44 -16.54
N THR A 199 -8.10 -8.16 -17.84
CA THR A 199 -8.56 -9.12 -18.86
C THR A 199 -7.51 -10.22 -19.01
N PRO A 200 -7.88 -11.51 -18.85
CA PRO A 200 -6.95 -12.61 -18.96
C PRO A 200 -6.46 -12.82 -20.42
N PRO A 201 -5.27 -13.41 -20.63
CA PRO A 201 -4.77 -13.71 -21.96
C PRO A 201 -5.78 -14.54 -22.79
N GLY A 202 -5.91 -14.21 -24.07
CA GLY A 202 -6.87 -14.87 -24.96
C GLY A 202 -8.32 -14.35 -24.85
N HIS A 203 -8.60 -13.46 -23.90
CA HIS A 203 -9.86 -12.72 -23.84
C HIS A 203 -9.66 -11.27 -24.32
N THR A 204 -10.71 -10.74 -24.92
CA THR A 204 -10.95 -9.29 -25.05
C THR A 204 -11.86 -8.83 -23.91
N GLN A 205 -11.89 -7.52 -23.66
CA GLN A 205 -12.80 -6.92 -22.68
C GLN A 205 -14.28 -7.26 -22.95
N ALA A 206 -14.67 -7.42 -24.22
CA ALA A 206 -16.03 -7.79 -24.63
C ALA A 206 -16.35 -9.27 -24.35
N SER A 207 -15.35 -10.15 -24.43
CA SER A 207 -15.50 -11.59 -24.19
C SER A 207 -15.23 -12.01 -22.74
N TYR A 208 -14.78 -11.09 -21.89
CA TYR A 208 -14.51 -11.37 -20.47
C TYR A 208 -15.73 -10.94 -19.64
N THR A 209 -16.62 -11.90 -19.39
CA THR A 209 -17.95 -11.63 -18.89
C THR A 209 -17.98 -11.41 -17.36
N VAL A 210 -19.11 -10.94 -16.85
CA VAL A 210 -19.36 -10.90 -15.38
C VAL A 210 -19.25 -12.30 -14.77
N ALA A 211 -19.71 -13.34 -15.46
CA ALA A 211 -19.64 -14.72 -14.97
C ALA A 211 -18.19 -15.22 -14.90
N ASP A 212 -17.35 -14.87 -15.88
CA ASP A 212 -15.93 -15.23 -15.88
C ASP A 212 -15.20 -14.55 -14.72
N ARG A 213 -15.43 -13.25 -14.53
CA ARG A 213 -14.90 -12.49 -13.38
C ARG A 213 -15.35 -13.07 -12.04
N ALA A 214 -16.62 -13.42 -11.91
CA ALA A 214 -17.13 -14.06 -10.70
C ALA A 214 -16.50 -15.43 -10.44
N HIS A 215 -16.25 -16.20 -11.50
CA HIS A 215 -15.54 -17.47 -11.41
C HIS A 215 -14.10 -17.27 -10.93
N GLU A 216 -13.43 -16.25 -11.44
CA GLU A 216 -12.07 -15.88 -11.07
C GLU A 216 -11.97 -15.45 -9.60
N ILE A 217 -12.86 -14.57 -9.12
CA ILE A 217 -12.94 -14.20 -7.70
C ILE A 217 -13.20 -15.42 -6.84
N LYS A 218 -14.17 -16.26 -7.22
CA LYS A 218 -14.49 -17.49 -6.47
C LYS A 218 -13.29 -18.43 -6.39
N ARG A 219 -12.52 -18.55 -7.47
CA ARG A 219 -11.26 -19.29 -7.50
C ARG A 219 -10.25 -18.67 -6.54
N GLY A 220 -10.00 -17.36 -6.63
CA GLY A 220 -9.08 -16.64 -5.75
C GLY A 220 -9.39 -16.86 -4.27
N ARG A 221 -10.67 -16.77 -3.87
CA ARG A 221 -11.13 -17.05 -2.49
C ARG A 221 -10.87 -18.49 -2.06
N ARG A 222 -11.18 -19.47 -2.94
CA ARG A 222 -10.97 -20.90 -2.66
C ARG A 222 -9.50 -21.22 -2.46
N ASP A 223 -8.65 -20.63 -3.31
CA ASP A 223 -7.21 -20.86 -3.32
C ASP A 223 -6.49 -19.98 -2.27
N GLY A 224 -7.25 -19.15 -1.53
CA GLY A 224 -6.76 -18.32 -0.45
C GLY A 224 -6.00 -17.08 -0.92
N LEU A 225 -6.10 -16.69 -2.19
CA LEU A 225 -5.30 -15.64 -2.80
C LEU A 225 -5.88 -14.23 -2.62
N LEU A 226 -7.02 -14.09 -1.95
CA LEU A 226 -7.64 -12.79 -1.72
C LEU A 226 -7.59 -12.42 -0.25
N ALA A 227 -7.15 -11.21 0.01
CA ALA A 227 -7.25 -10.53 1.28
C ALA A 227 -8.31 -9.43 1.21
N GLY A 228 -8.87 -9.07 2.35
CA GLY A 228 -9.69 -7.86 2.44
C GLY A 228 -9.82 -7.36 3.86
N ALA A 229 -10.23 -6.11 4.00
CA ALA A 229 -10.50 -5.45 5.27
C ALA A 229 -11.40 -4.24 5.05
N THR A 230 -12.08 -3.81 6.09
CA THR A 230 -12.72 -2.49 6.10
C THR A 230 -11.68 -1.48 6.57
N VAL A 231 -11.52 -0.37 5.84
CA VAL A 231 -10.56 0.70 6.17
C VAL A 231 -11.28 2.04 6.28
N SER A 232 -10.64 3.01 6.94
CA SER A 232 -11.16 4.38 7.04
C SER A 232 -11.21 5.05 5.68
N TRP A 233 -12.28 5.77 5.38
CA TRP A 233 -12.41 6.54 4.15
C TRP A 233 -12.07 8.01 4.37
N HIS A 234 -11.22 8.56 3.51
CA HIS A 234 -10.82 9.96 3.51
C HIS A 234 -11.33 10.64 2.21
N PRO A 235 -12.46 11.38 2.28
CA PRO A 235 -13.14 11.93 1.11
C PRO A 235 -12.43 13.14 0.50
N GLU A 236 -11.58 13.78 1.27
CA GLU A 236 -10.76 14.91 0.84
C GLU A 236 -9.86 14.43 -0.28
N GLN A 237 -9.95 15.09 -1.43
CA GLN A 237 -8.98 14.90 -2.48
C GLN A 237 -7.63 15.31 -1.87
N LEU A 238 -6.76 14.34 -1.68
CA LEU A 238 -5.38 14.61 -1.32
C LEU A 238 -4.78 15.42 -2.46
N ASP A 239 -4.64 16.71 -2.22
CA ASP A 239 -3.60 17.53 -2.84
C ASP A 239 -2.25 17.25 -2.16
N GLU A 240 -2.12 16.12 -1.44
CA GLU A 240 -0.92 15.68 -0.74
C GLU A 240 0.01 14.86 -1.64
N THR A 241 1.30 14.98 -1.39
CA THR A 241 2.34 14.39 -2.20
C THR A 241 2.50 12.98 -1.70
N LEU A 242 2.52 12.06 -2.65
CA LEU A 242 2.50 10.63 -2.36
C LEU A 242 3.92 10.08 -2.24
N ASN A 243 4.88 10.78 -2.84
CA ASN A 243 6.21 10.26 -3.09
C ASN A 243 7.28 11.19 -2.54
N TRP A 244 8.34 10.59 -2.01
CA TRP A 244 9.59 11.30 -1.79
C TRP A 244 10.23 11.64 -3.13
N VAL A 245 10.85 12.82 -3.19
CA VAL A 245 11.62 13.26 -4.35
C VAL A 245 12.97 13.79 -3.89
N LEU A 246 14.03 13.25 -4.46
CA LEU A 246 15.39 13.72 -4.22
C LEU A 246 15.85 14.62 -5.37
N PHE A 247 16.24 15.86 -5.07
CA PHE A 247 16.81 16.76 -6.06
C PHE A 247 18.30 16.99 -5.84
N PRO A 248 19.11 16.99 -6.91
CA PRO A 248 20.53 17.25 -6.79
C PRO A 248 20.79 18.70 -6.34
N PRO A 249 21.99 18.99 -5.80
CA PRO A 249 22.45 20.36 -5.59
C PRO A 249 22.31 21.22 -6.86
N GLY A 250 22.05 22.50 -6.66
CA GLY A 250 21.79 23.49 -7.71
C GLY A 250 20.32 23.60 -8.11
N THR A 251 19.49 22.61 -7.74
CA THR A 251 18.04 22.68 -7.94
C THR A 251 17.46 23.88 -7.19
N TYR A 252 16.65 24.70 -7.86
CA TYR A 252 16.09 25.95 -7.31
C TYR A 252 17.16 26.91 -6.77
N SER A 253 18.36 26.87 -7.37
CA SER A 253 19.54 27.62 -6.93
C SER A 253 19.99 27.29 -5.50
N GLN A 254 19.59 26.12 -4.98
CA GLN A 254 20.00 25.66 -3.66
C GLN A 254 21.34 24.93 -3.72
N PRO A 255 22.34 25.33 -2.91
CA PRO A 255 23.62 24.64 -2.90
C PRO A 255 23.55 23.28 -2.20
N LEU A 256 22.52 23.03 -1.40
CA LEU A 256 22.31 21.76 -0.71
C LEU A 256 21.53 20.78 -1.61
N PRO A 257 21.79 19.47 -1.49
CA PRO A 257 20.87 18.46 -2.00
C PRO A 257 19.53 18.59 -1.27
N ILE A 258 18.44 18.35 -1.99
CA ILE A 258 17.08 18.52 -1.44
C ILE A 258 16.43 17.14 -1.29
N ALA A 259 15.79 16.91 -0.15
CA ALA A 259 14.80 15.85 0.03
C ALA A 259 13.42 16.52 0.15
N TYR A 260 12.54 16.26 -0.81
CA TYR A 260 11.14 16.61 -0.73
C TYR A 260 10.37 15.42 -0.17
N ILE A 261 9.75 15.59 0.99
CA ILE A 261 9.10 14.54 1.77
C ILE A 261 7.64 14.88 1.94
N PRO A 262 6.72 13.92 1.82
CA PRO A 262 5.33 14.18 2.13
C PRO A 262 5.04 14.68 3.54
N ILE A 263 4.17 15.69 3.68
CA ILE A 263 3.88 16.28 4.99
C ILE A 263 3.18 15.33 5.95
N TRP A 264 2.43 14.34 5.44
CA TRP A 264 1.80 13.33 6.27
C TRP A 264 2.81 12.46 7.03
N GLU A 265 4.04 12.33 6.53
CA GLU A 265 5.15 11.64 7.23
C GLU A 265 5.44 12.30 8.57
N PHE A 266 5.20 13.62 8.68
CA PHE A 266 5.36 14.41 9.90
C PHE A 266 4.07 14.54 10.71
N ASN A 267 2.90 14.54 10.07
CA ASN A 267 1.61 14.70 10.75
C ASN A 267 1.38 13.62 11.82
N ARG A 268 1.81 12.37 11.57
CA ARG A 268 1.76 11.27 12.56
C ARG A 268 2.59 11.55 13.82
N HIS A 269 3.59 12.43 13.72
CA HIS A 269 4.48 12.82 14.80
C HIS A 269 4.17 14.23 15.35
N GLY A 270 2.96 14.74 15.11
CA GLY A 270 2.54 16.05 15.58
C GLY A 270 2.82 17.22 14.62
N GLY A 271 3.16 16.93 13.36
CA GLY A 271 3.34 17.92 12.30
C GLY A 271 4.80 18.37 12.11
N PRO A 272 5.11 19.02 10.98
CA PRO A 272 6.47 19.42 10.62
C PRO A 272 7.09 20.44 11.59
N GLU A 273 6.28 21.28 12.22
CA GLU A 273 6.73 22.28 13.19
C GLU A 273 7.34 21.64 14.45
N THR A 274 6.93 20.42 14.79
CA THR A 274 7.50 19.63 15.90
C THR A 274 8.99 19.34 15.71
N PHE A 275 9.47 19.39 14.47
CA PHE A 275 10.87 19.17 14.11
C PHE A 275 11.59 20.46 13.69
N GLY A 276 10.97 21.62 13.91
CA GLY A 276 11.56 22.92 13.60
C GLY A 276 11.46 23.32 12.13
N LEU A 277 10.64 22.64 11.32
CA LEU A 277 10.34 23.10 9.97
C LEU A 277 9.41 24.31 10.04
N ALA A 278 9.66 25.28 9.17
CA ALA A 278 8.85 26.50 9.10
C ALA A 278 8.25 26.68 7.70
N PRO A 279 7.09 27.35 7.57
CA PRO A 279 6.52 27.68 6.28
C PRO A 279 7.55 28.39 5.38
N PHE A 280 7.65 27.95 4.14
CA PHE A 280 8.61 28.47 3.19
C PHE A 280 8.33 29.95 2.87
N ARG A 281 9.34 30.78 3.08
CA ARG A 281 9.33 32.20 2.68
C ARG A 281 10.44 32.49 1.69
N SER A 282 11.64 32.04 2.03
CA SER A 282 12.82 32.06 1.17
C SER A 282 13.80 31.00 1.63
N PHE A 283 14.65 30.55 0.73
CA PHE A 283 15.71 29.62 1.10
C PHE A 283 16.82 30.26 1.95
N ALA A 284 16.98 31.59 1.88
CA ALA A 284 17.97 32.31 2.70
C ALA A 284 17.62 32.31 4.20
N GLU A 285 16.34 32.12 4.53
CA GLU A 285 15.82 32.15 5.90
C GLU A 285 15.40 30.75 6.39
N THR A 286 15.89 29.68 5.74
CA THR A 286 15.52 28.31 6.11
C THR A 286 16.05 27.97 7.51
N PRO A 287 15.19 27.56 8.46
CA PRO A 287 15.62 27.22 9.81
C PRO A 287 16.42 25.91 9.84
N GLN A 288 17.13 25.67 10.94
CA GLN A 288 17.71 24.36 11.22
C GLN A 288 16.65 23.48 11.90
N ALA A 289 16.49 22.24 11.43
CA ALA A 289 15.63 21.26 12.08
C ALA A 289 16.19 20.91 13.47
N HIS A 290 15.30 20.59 14.42
CA HIS A 290 15.66 20.13 15.77
C HIS A 290 15.04 18.77 16.07
N GLY A 291 15.71 17.98 16.92
CA GLY A 291 15.26 16.63 17.25
C GLY A 291 15.22 15.68 16.05
N MET A 292 15.96 15.99 14.98
CA MET A 292 15.95 15.19 13.76
C MET A 292 17.29 15.24 13.05
N VAL A 293 17.72 14.08 12.57
CA VAL A 293 18.92 13.88 11.75
C VAL A 293 18.59 12.94 10.59
N ALA A 294 19.35 13.07 9.50
CA ALA A 294 19.21 12.24 8.33
C ALA A 294 20.37 11.23 8.24
N HIS A 295 20.04 9.94 8.26
CA HIS A 295 20.97 8.85 8.02
C HIS A 295 20.89 8.44 6.56
N ILE A 296 22.04 8.33 5.90
CA ILE A 296 22.12 8.07 4.47
C ILE A 296 23.01 6.85 4.24
N THR A 297 22.42 5.75 3.80
CA THR A 297 23.11 4.48 3.49
C THR A 297 23.36 4.37 1.99
N ASP A 298 23.79 3.20 1.50
CA ASP A 298 23.89 2.93 0.05
C ASP A 298 22.52 2.77 -0.62
N THR A 299 21.47 2.58 0.16
CA THR A 299 20.12 2.26 -0.33
C THR A 299 19.04 3.11 0.30
N ASP A 300 19.30 3.80 1.40
CA ASP A 300 18.25 4.39 2.23
C ASP A 300 18.59 5.82 2.65
N VAL A 301 17.55 6.61 2.87
CA VAL A 301 17.60 7.92 3.53
C VAL A 301 16.56 7.89 4.64
N ASP A 302 17.02 7.78 5.88
CA ASP A 302 16.14 7.68 7.05
C ASP A 302 16.23 8.96 7.88
N LEU A 303 15.07 9.49 8.28
CA LEU A 303 14.96 10.55 9.26
C LEU A 303 14.64 9.93 10.62
N TYR A 304 15.39 10.34 11.64
CA TYR A 304 15.24 9.80 12.99
C TYR A 304 15.49 10.86 14.07
N HIS A 305 14.88 10.63 15.23
CA HIS A 305 15.05 11.42 16.44
C HIS A 305 16.25 10.87 17.24
N PRO A 306 17.39 11.59 17.30
CA PRO A 306 18.64 11.03 17.85
C PRO A 306 18.60 10.82 19.36
N ASP A 307 17.73 11.55 20.06
CA ASP A 307 17.62 11.55 21.52
C ASP A 307 16.50 10.64 22.07
N VAL A 308 15.87 9.84 21.21
CA VAL A 308 14.77 8.92 21.58
C VAL A 308 15.28 7.47 21.49
N ASP A 309 14.61 6.57 22.22
CA ASP A 309 14.84 5.12 22.10
C ASP A 309 14.94 4.70 20.62
N PRO A 310 15.98 3.98 20.18
CA PRO A 310 16.16 3.56 18.79
C PRO A 310 14.89 2.93 18.18
N ASP A 311 14.13 2.17 18.95
CA ASP A 311 12.90 1.50 18.51
C ASP A 311 11.74 2.49 18.24
N LEU A 312 11.83 3.71 18.75
CA LEU A 312 10.85 4.79 18.58
C LEU A 312 11.45 6.01 17.84
N SER A 313 12.72 5.92 17.46
CA SER A 313 13.46 7.04 16.88
C SER A 313 13.11 7.29 15.42
N PHE A 314 12.58 6.30 14.70
CA PHE A 314 12.30 6.42 13.27
C PHE A 314 11.13 7.37 12.99
N ILE A 315 11.37 8.37 12.13
CA ILE A 315 10.37 9.34 11.71
C ILE A 315 9.76 8.89 10.38
N CYS A 316 10.60 8.75 9.36
CA CYS A 316 10.24 8.31 8.01
C CYS A 316 11.51 7.98 7.21
N GLY A 317 11.37 7.26 6.09
CA GLY A 317 12.53 6.84 5.30
C GLY A 317 12.22 6.64 3.82
N TYR A 318 13.25 6.77 2.99
CA TYR A 318 13.20 6.56 1.54
C TYR A 318 14.17 5.47 1.13
N HIS A 319 13.67 4.48 0.40
CA HIS A 319 14.46 3.40 -0.16
C HIS A 319 14.75 3.64 -1.66
N ALA A 320 16.01 3.86 -2.00
CA ALA A 320 16.52 3.84 -3.36
C ALA A 320 16.71 2.39 -3.82
N VAL A 321 15.76 1.88 -4.60
CA VAL A 321 15.71 0.47 -5.08
C VAL A 321 17.00 0.02 -5.78
N GLU A 322 17.58 0.90 -6.60
CA GLU A 322 18.85 0.65 -7.30
C GLU A 322 20.06 1.15 -6.49
N GLY A 323 19.83 1.79 -5.34
CA GLY A 323 20.84 2.26 -4.39
C GLY A 323 22.00 2.98 -5.05
N ALA A 324 23.21 2.65 -4.60
CA ALA A 324 24.46 3.20 -5.14
C ALA A 324 24.74 2.85 -6.62
N THR A 325 23.95 1.97 -7.24
CA THR A 325 24.05 1.68 -8.68
C THR A 325 23.23 2.64 -9.54
N ASP A 326 22.26 3.36 -8.96
CA ASP A 326 21.65 4.52 -9.61
C ASP A 326 22.59 5.72 -9.50
N GLY A 327 23.13 6.16 -10.64
CA GLY A 327 24.03 7.31 -10.71
C GLY A 327 23.41 8.61 -10.18
N ARG A 328 22.07 8.75 -10.20
CA ARG A 328 21.38 9.92 -9.64
C ARG A 328 21.37 9.88 -8.12
N TYR A 329 20.95 8.77 -7.52
CA TYR A 329 21.01 8.60 -6.08
C TYR A 329 22.45 8.67 -5.55
N ALA A 330 23.41 8.00 -6.20
CA ALA A 330 24.81 8.03 -5.80
C ALA A 330 25.39 9.46 -5.79
N ALA A 331 25.09 10.27 -6.81
CA ALA A 331 25.51 11.66 -6.87
C ALA A 331 24.84 12.53 -5.79
N TRP A 332 23.54 12.32 -5.56
CA TRP A 332 22.78 13.01 -4.50
C TRP A 332 23.33 12.68 -3.11
N LYS A 333 23.51 11.39 -2.82
CA LYS A 333 24.12 10.87 -1.58
C LYS A 333 25.48 11.51 -1.35
N GLN A 334 26.35 11.48 -2.36
CA GLN A 334 27.70 12.00 -2.22
C GLN A 334 27.69 13.49 -1.91
N ALA A 335 26.79 14.26 -2.52
CA ALA A 335 26.60 15.66 -2.18
C ALA A 335 26.17 15.83 -0.71
N ALA A 336 25.17 15.07 -0.27
CA ALA A 336 24.61 15.16 1.09
C ALA A 336 25.62 14.79 2.19
N LEU A 337 26.48 13.81 1.92
CA LEU A 337 27.57 13.43 2.82
C LEU A 337 28.71 14.45 2.81
N THR A 338 28.97 15.08 1.66
CA THR A 338 30.02 16.12 1.53
C THR A 338 29.62 17.39 2.27
N THR A 339 28.37 17.84 2.12
CA THR A 339 27.84 19.03 2.79
C THR A 339 27.51 18.78 4.27
N ARG A 340 27.38 17.51 4.67
CA ARG A 340 26.85 17.07 5.99
C ARG A 340 25.46 17.63 6.31
N GLN A 341 24.75 18.06 5.27
CA GLN A 341 23.49 18.77 5.37
C GLN A 341 22.67 18.52 4.12
N LEU A 342 21.36 18.41 4.30
CA LEU A 342 20.39 18.46 3.22
C LEU A 342 19.34 19.52 3.52
N LEU A 343 18.73 20.04 2.46
CA LEU A 343 17.52 20.84 2.57
C LEU A 343 16.32 19.90 2.56
N LEU A 344 15.60 19.87 3.66
CA LEU A 344 14.34 19.17 3.76
C LEU A 344 13.21 20.12 3.38
N ILE A 345 12.37 19.70 2.45
CA ILE A 345 11.14 20.38 2.06
C ILE A 345 10.01 19.39 2.30
N THR A 346 8.93 19.84 2.90
CA THR A 346 7.73 19.00 3.06
C THR A 346 6.48 19.79 2.75
N GLY A 347 5.53 19.18 2.07
CA GLY A 347 4.32 19.87 1.69
C GLY A 347 3.18 18.93 1.36
N HIS A 348 2.04 19.55 1.09
CA HIS A 348 0.90 18.86 0.54
C HIS A 348 1.17 18.63 -0.95
N ARG A 349 1.40 19.60 -1.82
CA ARG A 349 1.34 19.31 -3.27
C ARG A 349 2.53 18.53 -3.86
N GLU A 350 2.27 17.63 -4.82
CA GLU A 350 3.35 17.00 -5.58
C GLU A 350 4.25 18.04 -6.26
N ILE A 351 5.55 17.95 -6.00
CA ILE A 351 6.52 18.80 -6.66
C ILE A 351 6.77 18.30 -8.09
N PRO A 352 6.63 19.14 -9.13
CA PRO A 352 6.83 18.71 -10.51
C PRO A 352 8.22 18.11 -10.72
N THR A 353 8.28 16.86 -11.20
CA THR A 353 9.53 16.16 -11.54
C THR A 353 9.60 15.82 -13.03
N GLY A 354 10.82 15.69 -13.55
CA GLY A 354 11.07 15.11 -14.88
C GLY A 354 11.42 16.13 -16.00
N PRO A 355 12.32 15.73 -16.93
CA PRO A 355 12.76 16.60 -18.04
C PRO A 355 11.68 16.85 -19.10
N SER A 356 10.73 15.93 -19.26
CA SER A 356 9.60 16.04 -20.20
C SER A 356 8.63 17.16 -19.83
N THR A 357 8.32 17.33 -18.54
CA THR A 357 7.44 18.38 -18.02
C THR A 357 8.07 19.77 -18.17
N HIS A 358 9.38 19.88 -17.88
CA HIS A 358 10.13 21.12 -18.05
C HIS A 358 10.29 21.52 -19.53
N ALA A 359 10.53 20.57 -20.44
CA ALA A 359 10.78 20.85 -21.85
C ALA A 359 9.53 21.33 -22.62
N ALA A 360 8.33 20.88 -22.23
CA ALA A 360 7.09 21.22 -22.92
C ALA A 360 6.59 22.64 -22.60
N ASN A 361 6.73 23.10 -21.35
CA ASN A 361 6.36 24.45 -20.94
C ASN A 361 7.15 24.89 -19.68
N PRO A 362 8.37 25.44 -19.85
CA PRO A 362 9.22 25.83 -18.74
C PRO A 362 8.55 26.81 -17.78
N GLN A 363 7.80 27.79 -18.31
CA GLN A 363 7.18 28.83 -17.50
C GLN A 363 6.07 28.26 -16.59
N ALA A 364 5.25 27.33 -17.10
CA ALA A 364 4.26 26.63 -16.29
C ALA A 364 4.90 25.73 -15.24
N PHE A 365 5.98 25.02 -15.59
CA PHE A 365 6.75 24.19 -14.65
C PHE A 365 7.30 25.03 -13.48
N TYR A 366 7.94 26.17 -13.77
CA TYR A 366 8.44 27.07 -12.73
C TYR A 366 7.30 27.64 -11.88
N HIS A 367 6.20 28.06 -12.51
CA HIS A 367 5.05 28.61 -11.79
C HIS A 367 4.47 27.59 -10.80
N GLN A 368 4.19 26.37 -11.26
CA GLN A 368 3.65 25.29 -10.43
C GLN A 368 4.61 24.89 -9.31
N THR A 369 5.90 24.79 -9.60
CA THR A 369 6.93 24.51 -8.58
C THR A 369 6.92 25.58 -7.49
N TRP A 370 6.86 26.86 -7.85
CA TRP A 370 6.84 27.93 -6.87
C TRP A 370 5.54 27.98 -6.06
N GLU A 371 4.40 27.57 -6.62
CA GLU A 371 3.17 27.39 -5.83
C GLU A 371 3.35 26.30 -4.77
N VAL A 372 3.84 25.13 -5.17
CA VAL A 372 4.10 24.02 -4.23
C VAL A 372 5.05 24.45 -3.12
N LEU A 373 6.16 25.13 -3.47
CA LEU A 373 7.12 25.60 -2.49
C LEU A 373 6.50 26.60 -1.51
N ARG A 374 5.66 27.54 -1.95
CA ARG A 374 5.00 28.52 -1.04
C ARG A 374 4.06 27.88 -0.03
N GLU A 375 3.54 26.70 -0.33
CA GLU A 375 2.66 25.92 0.55
C GLU A 375 3.44 24.87 1.36
N SER A 376 4.77 24.80 1.19
CA SER A 376 5.63 23.83 1.86
C SER A 376 6.24 24.39 3.14
N HIS A 377 6.72 23.50 4.00
CA HIS A 377 7.59 23.78 5.13
C HIS A 377 9.02 23.35 4.80
N VAL A 378 10.00 24.06 5.34
CA VAL A 378 11.41 23.81 5.05
C VAL A 378 12.26 23.82 6.32
N ALA A 379 13.32 23.01 6.31
CA ALA A 379 14.42 23.10 7.26
C ALA A 379 15.71 22.54 6.66
N VAL A 380 16.85 22.98 7.17
CA VAL A 380 18.13 22.29 6.97
C VAL A 380 18.24 21.17 7.99
N VAL A 381 18.56 19.96 7.53
CA VAL A 381 18.74 18.77 8.37
C VAL A 381 20.19 18.35 8.31
N THR A 382 20.77 18.03 9.47
CA THR A 382 22.14 17.51 9.54
C THR A 382 22.16 16.05 9.10
N THR A 383 23.12 15.69 8.26
CA THR A 383 23.31 14.30 7.83
C THR A 383 24.41 13.65 8.66
N THR A 384 24.21 12.38 8.99
CA THR A 384 25.17 11.56 9.70
C THR A 384 25.59 10.39 8.81
N PRO A 385 26.88 10.17 8.56
CA PRO A 385 27.33 8.89 8.03
C PRO A 385 27.18 7.82 9.10
N ASP A 386 26.77 6.61 8.71
CA ASP A 386 26.75 5.35 9.49
C ASP A 386 26.50 5.46 11.01
N HIS A 387 25.34 4.95 11.46
CA HIS A 387 25.15 4.70 12.89
C HIS A 387 26.28 3.79 13.43
N PRO A 388 26.91 4.06 14.59
CA PRO A 388 27.66 3.02 15.29
C PRO A 388 26.69 1.86 15.51
N ALA A 389 27.11 0.66 15.08
CA ALA A 389 26.33 -0.57 15.16
C ALA A 389 25.55 -0.67 16.48
N PRO A 390 24.32 -1.22 16.50
CA PRO A 390 23.66 -1.53 17.75
C PRO A 390 24.63 -2.38 18.58
N LEU A 391 24.85 -1.97 19.83
CA LEU A 391 25.52 -2.81 20.82
C LEU A 391 24.78 -4.16 20.79
N LYS A 392 25.45 -5.17 20.21
CA LYS A 392 25.01 -6.56 20.34
C LYS A 392 24.96 -6.90 21.84
N PRO A 393 23.99 -7.75 22.23
CA PRO A 393 23.40 -7.81 23.57
C PRO A 393 24.38 -7.91 24.74
#